data_AF-A0A317Y6B0-F1
#
_entry.id   AF-A0A317Y6B0-F1
#
_cell.length_a   1.000
_cell.length_b   1.000
_cell.length_c   1.000
_cell.angle_alpha   90.00
_cell.angle_beta   90.00
_cell.angle_gamma   90.00
#
_symmetry.space_group_name_H-M   'P 1'
#
loop_
_entity.id
_entity.type
_entity.pdbx_description
1 polymer ?
#
loop_
_entity_poly.entity_id
_entity_poly.type
_entity_poly.pdbx_seq_one_letter_code
_entity_poly.pdbx_strand_id
1 'polypeptide(L)'
;MRLLGTTLTQEEQEKISRFSKWMLDVGEGKINATTQEGEDEPTWIQIPDELLLLPQGDKITCIVDKICDDLNKNYMQLEYLKDRAILTPTNDIVDSINEYIVSLIPEETKEYLSCDKVIKAPNTHESYDLLYPVEFLNTLNGNSFPQHRIVLKKGTPIMLLRNLNQSEGLCNGTRLIITSLGDKFIEGQIMTGTHKSKIVLIPRISLALKNTKWPFVLQRNQYPIKVCYAMTINKSQGQTLSKVGVYLKKPVFTYGQLYVAISRVTSQNGLFILIEHDSGNCSTKTRNIVYKEVFTRITIQGIDG
;
A
#
# COMPACT_ATOMS: atom_id res chain seq x y z
N MET A 1 13.01 22.58 -9.99
CA MET A 1 14.28 21.84 -9.86
C MET A 1 14.20 20.44 -10.53
N ARG A 2 13.59 20.30 -11.72
CA ARG A 2 13.23 19.00 -12.35
C ARG A 2 13.61 18.85 -13.84
N LEU A 3 14.33 19.81 -14.43
CA LEU A 3 14.58 19.89 -15.88
C LEU A 3 16.08 19.95 -16.26
N LEU A 4 17.01 19.78 -15.31
CA LEU A 4 18.45 19.94 -15.54
C LEU A 4 19.20 18.61 -15.45
N GLY A 5 18.66 17.56 -16.06
CA GLY A 5 19.40 16.32 -16.32
C GLY A 5 20.03 16.41 -17.71
N THR A 6 21.35 16.55 -17.76
CA THR A 6 22.16 16.85 -18.98
C THR A 6 22.26 15.72 -20.02
N THR A 7 21.34 14.75 -20.02
CA THR A 7 21.37 13.58 -20.92
C THR A 7 20.02 13.19 -21.53
N LEU A 8 18.96 13.97 -21.34
CA LEU A 8 17.62 13.64 -21.87
C LEU A 8 17.42 14.26 -23.27
N THR A 9 16.87 13.47 -24.19
CA THR A 9 16.42 13.96 -25.50
C THR A 9 15.28 14.97 -25.33
N GLN A 10 15.09 15.85 -26.32
CA GLN A 10 14.01 16.84 -26.29
C GLN A 10 12.63 16.17 -26.14
N GLU A 11 12.41 15.04 -26.81
CA GLU A 11 11.16 14.26 -26.73
C GLU A 11 10.92 13.72 -25.31
N GLU A 12 11.95 13.24 -24.62
CA GLU A 12 11.83 12.76 -23.24
C GLU A 12 11.52 13.90 -22.26
N GLN A 13 12.13 15.08 -22.45
CA GLN A 13 11.84 16.25 -21.64
C GLN A 13 10.39 16.72 -21.83
N GLU A 14 9.88 16.71 -23.06
CA GLU A 14 8.49 17.04 -23.38
C GLU A 14 7.51 16.05 -22.74
N LYS A 15 7.80 14.74 -22.81
CA LYS A 15 6.99 13.69 -22.15
C LYS A 15 6.95 13.88 -20.63
N ILE A 16 8.10 14.11 -19.99
CA ILE A 16 8.20 14.35 -18.54
C ILE A 16 7.42 15.60 -18.15
N SER A 17 7.52 16.67 -18.93
CA SER A 17 6.80 17.93 -18.71
C SER A 17 5.29 17.74 -18.83
N ARG A 18 4.82 17.06 -19.89
CA ARG A 18 3.40 16.75 -20.11
C ARG A 18 2.82 15.89 -18.99
N PHE A 19 3.53 14.84 -18.59
CA PHE A 19 3.11 13.99 -17.48
C PHE A 19 3.07 14.76 -16.15
N SER A 20 4.09 15.57 -15.86
CA SER A 20 4.13 16.40 -14.65
C SER A 20 2.97 17.39 -14.60
N LYS A 21 2.63 18.01 -15.74
CA LYS A 21 1.48 18.92 -15.85
C LYS A 21 0.17 18.19 -15.60
N TRP A 22 -0.05 17.06 -16.28
CA TRP A 22 -1.26 16.24 -16.08
C TRP A 22 -1.42 15.81 -14.62
N MET A 23 -0.35 15.36 -13.97
CA MET A 23 -0.36 15.01 -12.55
C MET A 23 -0.77 16.18 -11.65
N LEU A 24 -0.28 17.39 -11.92
CA LEU A 24 -0.68 18.59 -11.18
C LEU A 24 -2.15 18.94 -11.43
N ASP A 25 -2.61 18.88 -12.69
CA ASP A 25 -3.99 19.14 -13.05
C ASP A 25 -4.96 18.16 -12.37
N VAL A 26 -4.56 16.90 -12.16
CA VAL A 26 -5.32 15.93 -11.34
C VAL A 26 -5.39 16.40 -9.89
N GLY A 27 -4.27 16.79 -9.29
CA GLY A 27 -4.21 17.23 -7.88
C GLY A 27 -4.99 18.53 -7.62
N GLU A 28 -5.04 19.42 -8.59
CA GLU A 28 -5.74 20.72 -8.50
C GLU A 28 -7.20 20.64 -8.98
N GLY A 29 -7.66 19.48 -9.46
CA GLY A 29 -9.04 19.32 -9.95
C GLY A 29 -9.34 20.11 -11.22
N LYS A 30 -8.33 20.30 -12.08
CA LYS A 30 -8.43 21.00 -13.38
C LYS A 30 -8.80 20.07 -14.53
N ILE A 31 -8.69 18.75 -14.34
CA ILE A 31 -9.14 17.77 -15.33
C ILE A 31 -10.67 17.82 -15.44
N ASN A 32 -11.17 17.83 -16.67
CA ASN A 32 -12.61 17.76 -16.95
C ASN A 32 -13.21 16.51 -16.31
N ALA A 33 -14.15 16.72 -15.39
CA ALA A 33 -14.84 15.67 -14.69
C ALA A 33 -16.30 15.55 -15.19
N THR A 34 -16.82 14.34 -15.17
CA THR A 34 -18.21 14.01 -15.51
C THR A 34 -18.95 13.52 -14.28
N THR A 35 -20.25 13.78 -14.22
CA THR A 35 -21.15 13.22 -13.21
C THR A 35 -21.61 11.83 -13.65
N GLN A 36 -21.60 10.85 -12.74
CA GLN A 36 -22.22 9.54 -12.99
C GLN A 36 -23.67 9.53 -12.51
N GLU A 37 -24.46 8.58 -13.02
CA GLU A 37 -25.85 8.42 -12.63
C GLU A 37 -25.96 8.17 -11.11
N GLY A 38 -26.73 9.01 -10.41
CA GLY A 38 -26.90 8.95 -8.96
C GLY A 38 -25.87 9.73 -8.13
N GLU A 39 -24.99 10.51 -8.75
CA GLU A 39 -24.09 11.44 -8.06
C GLU A 39 -24.47 12.90 -8.32
N ASP A 40 -24.26 13.78 -7.32
CA ASP A 40 -24.60 15.20 -7.41
C ASP A 40 -23.46 16.06 -8.02
N GLU A 41 -22.22 15.57 -7.94
CA GLU A 41 -21.03 16.34 -8.33
C GLU A 41 -20.22 15.63 -9.43
N PRO A 42 -19.63 16.40 -10.38
CA PRO A 42 -18.75 15.85 -11.39
C PRO A 42 -17.40 15.48 -10.76
N THR A 43 -17.24 14.21 -10.37
CA THR A 43 -15.99 13.72 -9.76
C THR A 43 -15.22 12.73 -10.63
N TRP A 44 -15.79 12.26 -11.74
CA TRP A 44 -15.18 11.21 -12.54
C TRP A 44 -14.34 11.76 -13.69
N ILE A 45 -13.06 11.39 -13.74
CA ILE A 45 -12.13 11.82 -14.78
C ILE A 45 -11.76 10.65 -15.70
N GLN A 46 -11.44 10.96 -16.95
CA GLN A 46 -10.83 10.01 -17.90
C GLN A 46 -9.33 9.91 -17.63
N ILE A 47 -8.81 8.70 -17.48
CA ILE A 47 -7.38 8.44 -17.40
C ILE A 47 -6.80 8.31 -18.82
N PRO A 48 -5.63 8.90 -19.12
CA PRO A 48 -4.95 8.73 -20.41
C PRO A 48 -4.72 7.26 -20.76
N ASP A 49 -5.00 6.89 -22.01
CA ASP A 49 -4.97 5.50 -22.48
C ASP A 49 -3.59 4.86 -22.31
N GLU A 50 -2.52 5.64 -22.45
CA GLU A 50 -1.15 5.16 -22.28
C GLU A 50 -0.79 4.75 -20.84
N LEU A 51 -1.59 5.16 -19.85
CA LEU A 51 -1.44 4.75 -18.44
C LEU A 51 -2.31 3.53 -18.10
N LEU A 52 -3.28 3.17 -18.94
CA LEU A 52 -4.30 2.18 -18.61
C LEU A 52 -3.84 0.74 -18.87
N LEU A 53 -4.17 -0.15 -17.94
CA LEU A 53 -4.17 -1.60 -18.16
C LEU A 53 -5.62 -2.07 -18.35
N LEU A 54 -5.90 -2.64 -19.52
CA LEU A 54 -7.22 -3.15 -19.89
C LEU A 54 -7.17 -4.66 -20.20
N PRO A 55 -6.85 -5.52 -19.20
CA PRO A 55 -6.82 -6.96 -19.43
C PRO A 55 -8.23 -7.51 -19.71
N GLN A 56 -8.27 -8.58 -20.50
CA GLN A 56 -9.46 -9.41 -20.70
C GLN A 56 -9.56 -10.57 -19.68
N GLY A 57 -8.45 -10.90 -19.01
CA GLY A 57 -8.36 -11.98 -18.03
C GLY A 57 -8.38 -11.50 -16.57
N ASP A 58 -7.75 -12.29 -15.69
CA ASP A 58 -7.63 -11.94 -14.28
C ASP A 58 -6.80 -10.66 -14.07
N LYS A 59 -7.37 -9.67 -13.39
CA LYS A 59 -6.75 -8.35 -13.22
C LYS A 59 -5.62 -8.34 -12.22
N ILE A 60 -5.72 -9.16 -11.16
CA ILE A 60 -4.65 -9.28 -10.17
C ILE A 60 -3.42 -9.86 -10.85
N THR A 61 -3.58 -10.95 -11.61
CA THR A 61 -2.51 -11.54 -12.42
C THR A 61 -1.92 -10.51 -13.37
N CYS A 62 -2.74 -9.78 -14.12
CA CYS A 62 -2.26 -8.77 -15.07
C CYS A 62 -1.42 -7.67 -14.42
N ILE A 63 -1.88 -7.06 -13.32
CA ILE A 63 -1.13 -5.98 -12.68
C ILE A 63 0.12 -6.52 -11.99
N VAL A 64 0.07 -7.72 -11.43
CA VAL A 64 1.22 -8.40 -10.84
C VAL A 64 2.28 -8.67 -11.89
N ASP A 65 1.93 -9.28 -13.02
CA ASP A 65 2.86 -9.54 -14.13
C ASP A 65 3.47 -8.25 -14.67
N LYS A 66 2.69 -7.16 -14.69
CA LYS A 66 3.18 -5.87 -15.16
C LYS A 66 4.18 -5.24 -14.19
N ILE A 67 3.94 -5.28 -12.89
CA ILE A 67 4.76 -4.59 -11.89
C ILE A 67 5.92 -5.47 -11.41
N CYS A 68 5.62 -6.73 -11.11
CA CYS A 68 6.52 -7.77 -10.65
C CYS A 68 6.97 -8.67 -11.81
N ASP A 69 7.44 -8.06 -12.90
CA ASP A 69 7.99 -8.77 -14.07
C ASP A 69 9.22 -9.62 -13.70
N ASP A 70 9.29 -10.87 -14.19
CA ASP A 70 10.37 -11.81 -13.86
C ASP A 70 10.54 -12.06 -12.34
N LEU A 71 9.47 -12.00 -11.54
CA LEU A 71 9.53 -12.18 -10.08
C LEU A 71 10.28 -13.45 -9.67
N ASN A 72 10.08 -14.57 -10.37
CA ASN A 72 10.76 -15.85 -10.10
C ASN A 72 12.29 -15.77 -10.15
N LYS A 73 12.87 -14.81 -10.87
CA LYS A 73 14.32 -14.59 -10.95
C LYS A 73 14.81 -13.52 -9.98
N ASN A 74 13.93 -12.58 -9.62
CA ASN A 74 14.31 -11.34 -8.95
C ASN A 74 13.76 -11.21 -7.51
N TYR A 75 13.00 -12.18 -7.00
CA TYR A 75 12.38 -12.12 -5.67
C TYR A 75 13.37 -12.00 -4.50
N MET A 76 14.66 -12.30 -4.70
CA MET A 76 15.71 -12.08 -3.71
C MET A 76 16.49 -10.76 -3.93
N GLN A 77 16.24 -10.07 -5.04
CA GLN A 77 17.02 -8.88 -5.42
C GLN A 77 16.43 -7.62 -4.80
N LEU A 78 17.14 -7.07 -3.82
CA LEU A 78 16.73 -5.86 -3.11
C LEU A 78 16.51 -4.67 -4.06
N GLU A 79 17.40 -4.46 -5.02
CA GLU A 79 17.31 -3.34 -5.99
C GLU A 79 16.07 -3.44 -6.89
N TYR A 80 15.66 -4.66 -7.23
CA TYR A 80 14.44 -4.90 -8.00
C TYR A 80 13.19 -4.62 -7.17
N LEU A 81 13.15 -5.09 -5.92
CA LEU A 81 11.97 -5.03 -5.05
C LEU A 81 11.73 -3.64 -4.42
N LYS A 82 12.78 -2.86 -4.16
CA LYS A 82 12.67 -1.61 -3.40
C LYS A 82 11.86 -0.53 -4.13
N ASP A 83 11.98 -0.43 -5.46
CA ASP A 83 11.45 0.69 -6.25
C ASP A 83 10.11 0.37 -6.90
N ARG A 84 9.44 -0.71 -6.46
CA ARG A 84 8.19 -1.19 -7.05
C ARG A 84 7.12 -1.40 -5.99
N ALA A 85 5.87 -1.09 -6.32
CA ALA A 85 4.73 -1.42 -5.49
C ALA A 85 3.42 -1.44 -6.29
N ILE A 86 2.45 -2.20 -5.80
CA ILE A 86 1.06 -2.09 -6.22
C ILE A 86 0.29 -1.30 -5.15
N LEU A 87 -0.44 -0.27 -5.58
CA LEU A 87 -1.19 0.62 -4.72
C LEU A 87 -2.68 0.41 -4.90
N THR A 88 -3.39 0.30 -3.79
CA THR A 88 -4.85 0.17 -3.77
C THR A 88 -5.47 1.13 -2.75
N PRO A 89 -6.77 1.45 -2.86
CA PRO A 89 -7.43 2.30 -1.87
C PRO A 89 -7.62 1.60 -0.51
N THR A 90 -7.80 0.28 -0.49
CA THR A 90 -8.29 -0.48 0.69
C THR A 90 -7.41 -1.70 1.03
N ASN A 91 -7.39 -2.06 2.32
CA ASN A 91 -6.51 -3.12 2.85
C ASN A 91 -6.90 -4.54 2.39
N ASP A 92 -8.18 -4.81 2.16
CA ASP A 92 -8.68 -6.09 1.66
C ASP A 92 -8.04 -6.45 0.31
N ILE A 93 -7.98 -5.50 -0.62
CA ILE A 93 -7.36 -5.72 -1.93
C ILE A 93 -5.84 -5.83 -1.81
N VAL A 94 -5.22 -5.08 -0.89
CA VAL A 94 -3.79 -5.25 -0.57
C VAL A 94 -3.51 -6.69 -0.13
N ASP A 95 -4.36 -7.24 0.74
CA ASP A 95 -4.17 -8.58 1.28
C ASP A 95 -4.31 -9.63 0.17
N SER A 96 -5.34 -9.55 -0.68
CA SER A 96 -5.52 -10.47 -1.82
C SER A 96 -4.35 -10.44 -2.81
N ILE A 97 -3.84 -9.26 -3.16
CA ILE A 97 -2.69 -9.15 -4.08
C ILE A 97 -1.43 -9.73 -3.42
N ASN A 98 -1.15 -9.39 -2.17
CA ASN A 98 0.03 -9.88 -1.48
C ASN A 98 0.00 -11.40 -1.29
N GLU A 99 -1.16 -11.98 -0.95
CA GLU A 99 -1.35 -13.43 -0.86
C GLU A 99 -1.08 -14.11 -2.21
N TYR A 100 -1.62 -13.55 -3.30
CA TYR A 100 -1.36 -14.04 -4.64
C TYR A 100 0.13 -13.99 -4.98
N ILE A 101 0.81 -12.86 -4.77
CA ILE A 101 2.25 -12.73 -5.09
C ILE A 101 3.10 -13.70 -4.26
N VAL A 102 2.81 -13.85 -2.96
CA VAL A 102 3.53 -14.81 -2.10
C VAL A 102 3.31 -16.25 -2.58
N SER A 103 2.13 -16.58 -3.11
CA SER A 103 1.88 -17.90 -3.69
C SER A 103 2.82 -18.24 -4.85
N LEU A 104 3.24 -17.24 -5.63
CA LEU A 104 4.12 -17.38 -6.80
C LEU A 104 5.60 -17.61 -6.43
N ILE A 105 6.04 -17.24 -5.23
CA ILE A 105 7.46 -17.31 -4.84
C ILE A 105 7.91 -18.79 -4.75
N PRO A 106 9.01 -19.19 -5.40
CA PRO A 106 9.47 -20.59 -5.45
C PRO A 106 10.28 -21.00 -4.21
N GLU A 107 9.80 -20.64 -3.03
CA GLU A 107 10.44 -20.96 -1.73
C GLU A 107 9.47 -21.70 -0.83
N GLU A 108 10.02 -22.35 0.20
CA GLU A 108 9.22 -23.04 1.21
C GLU A 108 8.37 -22.05 2.01
N THR A 109 7.08 -22.40 2.14
CA THR A 109 6.12 -21.63 2.91
C THR A 109 6.32 -21.87 4.40
N LYS A 110 6.43 -20.80 5.18
CA LYS A 110 6.31 -20.85 6.65
C LYS A 110 5.09 -20.09 7.12
N GLU A 111 4.34 -20.72 8.01
CA GLU A 111 3.14 -20.16 8.63
C GLU A 111 3.41 -19.75 10.08
N TYR A 112 2.90 -18.59 10.47
CA TYR A 112 2.95 -18.08 11.82
C TYR A 112 1.54 -17.74 12.31
N LEU A 113 1.03 -18.56 13.23
CA LEU A 113 -0.23 -18.29 13.95
C LEU A 113 0.02 -17.43 15.18
N SER A 114 -0.87 -16.47 15.43
CA SER A 114 -0.80 -15.62 16.60
C SER A 114 -1.32 -16.33 17.86
N CYS A 115 -1.03 -15.74 19.01
CA CYS A 115 -1.68 -16.12 20.27
C CYS A 115 -2.56 -14.96 20.73
N ASP A 116 -3.87 -15.19 20.76
CA ASP A 116 -4.87 -14.16 21.02
C ASP A 116 -5.53 -14.38 22.38
N LYS A 117 -5.77 -13.29 23.11
CA LYS A 117 -6.50 -13.31 24.38
C LYS A 117 -7.18 -11.98 24.66
N VAL A 118 -8.15 -11.99 25.57
CA VAL A 118 -8.74 -10.76 26.11
C VAL A 118 -7.84 -10.20 27.22
N ILE A 119 -7.60 -8.89 27.23
CA ILE A 119 -6.97 -8.21 28.37
C ILE A 119 -8.00 -8.12 29.50
N LYS A 120 -7.72 -8.82 30.61
CA LYS A 120 -8.48 -8.72 31.84
C LYS A 120 -8.08 -7.44 32.59
N ALA A 121 -8.91 -6.40 32.50
CA ALA A 121 -8.89 -5.25 33.41
C ALA A 121 -9.44 -5.65 34.80
N PRO A 122 -9.22 -4.84 35.86
CA PRO A 122 -9.65 -5.17 37.23
C PRO A 122 -11.16 -5.44 37.38
N ASN A 123 -11.98 -4.90 36.49
CA ASN A 123 -13.45 -5.05 36.51
C ASN A 123 -13.96 -6.05 35.45
N THR A 124 -13.10 -6.90 34.90
CA THR A 124 -13.49 -7.85 33.85
C THR A 124 -13.99 -9.13 34.50
N HIS A 125 -15.21 -9.54 34.17
CA HIS A 125 -15.78 -10.78 34.67
C HIS A 125 -14.91 -11.99 34.26
N GLU A 126 -14.72 -12.95 35.16
CA GLU A 126 -13.95 -14.17 34.87
C GLU A 126 -14.53 -15.00 33.71
N SER A 127 -15.81 -14.80 33.38
CA SER A 127 -16.51 -15.46 32.27
C SER A 127 -16.14 -14.97 30.87
N TYR A 128 -15.30 -13.94 30.72
CA TYR A 128 -14.93 -13.44 29.39
C TYR A 128 -14.24 -14.50 28.52
N ASP A 129 -13.46 -15.40 29.12
CA ASP A 129 -12.81 -16.50 28.39
C ASP A 129 -13.83 -17.53 27.85
N LEU A 130 -15.01 -17.65 28.50
CA LEU A 130 -16.12 -18.48 28.03
C LEU A 130 -16.97 -17.76 26.97
N LEU A 131 -17.11 -16.44 27.10
CA LEU A 131 -17.92 -15.62 26.19
C LEU A 131 -17.22 -15.35 24.86
N TYR A 132 -15.89 -15.34 24.84
CA TYR A 132 -15.08 -15.01 23.66
C TYR A 132 -14.07 -16.13 23.37
N PRO A 133 -14.50 -17.19 22.67
CA PRO A 133 -13.61 -18.29 22.31
C PRO A 133 -12.45 -17.80 21.43
N VAL A 134 -11.30 -18.49 21.51
CA VAL A 134 -10.08 -18.08 20.79
C VAL A 134 -10.28 -18.07 19.27
N GLU A 135 -11.10 -18.97 18.75
CA GLU A 135 -11.48 -19.04 17.34
C GLU A 135 -12.16 -17.74 16.88
N PHE A 136 -13.03 -17.18 17.72
CA PHE A 136 -13.63 -15.87 17.46
C PHE A 136 -12.57 -14.76 17.49
N LEU A 137 -11.71 -14.74 18.52
CA LEU A 137 -10.64 -13.73 18.64
C LEU A 137 -9.70 -13.72 17.43
N ASN A 138 -9.36 -14.91 16.91
CA ASN A 138 -8.51 -15.09 15.75
C ASN A 138 -9.12 -14.49 14.46
N THR A 139 -10.45 -14.34 14.37
CA THR A 139 -11.10 -13.68 13.23
C THR A 139 -11.02 -12.15 13.28
N LEU A 140 -10.73 -11.58 14.45
CA LEU A 140 -10.74 -10.13 14.64
C LEU A 140 -9.49 -9.51 14.02
N ASN A 141 -9.72 -8.46 13.23
CA ASN A 141 -8.68 -7.71 12.55
C ASN A 141 -8.85 -6.20 12.82
N GLY A 142 -7.77 -5.46 12.65
CA GLY A 142 -7.76 -4.02 12.86
C GLY A 142 -6.77 -3.32 11.94
N ASN A 143 -6.96 -2.01 11.77
CA ASN A 143 -6.07 -1.20 10.96
C ASN A 143 -4.66 -1.17 11.54
N SER A 144 -3.65 -1.38 10.70
CA SER A 144 -2.23 -1.47 11.12
C SER A 144 -2.02 -2.45 12.28
N PHE A 145 -2.75 -3.57 12.28
CA PHE A 145 -2.64 -4.67 13.24
C PHE A 145 -2.34 -5.95 12.46
N PRO A 146 -1.38 -6.79 12.91
CA PRO A 146 -1.05 -8.01 12.20
C PRO A 146 -2.22 -9.00 12.24
N GLN A 147 -2.39 -9.72 11.14
CA GLN A 147 -3.39 -10.79 11.03
C GLN A 147 -3.04 -11.94 11.98
N HIS A 148 -4.05 -12.74 12.34
CA HIS A 148 -3.84 -13.95 13.14
C HIS A 148 -2.88 -14.91 12.44
N ARG A 149 -3.13 -15.17 11.15
CA ARG A 149 -2.35 -16.06 10.31
C ARG A 149 -1.47 -15.25 9.37
N ILE A 150 -0.15 -15.45 9.44
CA ILE A 150 0.82 -14.83 8.54
C ILE A 150 1.55 -15.94 7.77
N VAL A 151 1.48 -15.90 6.45
CA VAL A 151 2.15 -16.84 5.54
C VAL A 151 3.29 -16.12 4.85
N LEU A 152 4.50 -16.66 4.97
CA LEU A 152 5.72 -16.03 4.44
C LEU A 152 6.59 -17.03 3.71
N LYS A 153 7.39 -16.49 2.80
CA LYS A 153 8.44 -17.19 2.07
C LYS A 153 9.69 -16.32 2.08
N LYS A 154 10.87 -16.96 2.02
CA LYS A 154 12.15 -16.22 1.91
C LYS A 154 12.13 -15.31 0.67
N GLY A 155 12.77 -14.15 0.76
CA GLY A 155 12.75 -13.11 -0.30
C GLY A 155 11.50 -12.23 -0.31
N THR A 156 10.47 -12.54 0.48
CA THR A 156 9.26 -11.70 0.53
C THR A 156 9.55 -10.35 1.20
N PRO A 157 9.21 -9.21 0.55
CA PRO A 157 9.19 -7.91 1.19
C PRO A 157 8.12 -7.84 2.28
N ILE A 158 8.51 -7.35 3.44
CA ILE A 158 7.62 -7.07 4.58
C ILE A 158 7.83 -5.64 5.05
N MET A 159 6.84 -5.11 5.76
CA MET A 159 6.85 -3.78 6.36
C MET A 159 6.53 -3.89 7.84
N LEU A 160 7.30 -3.19 8.66
CA LEU A 160 7.03 -3.09 10.10
C LEU A 160 5.75 -2.27 10.36
N LEU A 161 4.93 -2.74 11.29
CA LEU A 161 3.69 -2.09 11.74
C LEU A 161 3.89 -1.26 13.02
N ARG A 162 5.04 -1.40 13.69
CA ARG A 162 5.36 -0.74 14.96
C ARG A 162 6.82 -0.31 15.00
N ASN A 163 7.09 0.70 15.81
CA ASN A 163 8.45 1.08 16.17
C ASN A 163 9.00 0.02 17.12
N LEU A 164 10.07 -0.65 16.72
CA LEU A 164 10.79 -1.63 17.54
C LEU A 164 12.07 -1.02 18.10
N ASN A 165 12.85 -0.38 17.24
CA ASN A 165 14.06 0.31 17.60
C ASN A 165 14.37 1.41 16.58
N GLN A 166 14.05 2.66 16.94
CA GLN A 166 14.15 3.79 16.02
C GLN A 166 15.59 4.17 15.71
N SER A 167 16.52 4.04 16.67
CA SER A 167 17.93 4.35 16.43
C SER A 167 18.55 3.43 15.39
N GLU A 168 18.04 2.19 15.29
CA GLU A 168 18.50 1.18 14.34
C GLU A 168 17.70 1.15 13.03
N GLY A 169 16.78 2.11 12.82
CA GLY A 169 15.95 2.19 11.63
C GLY A 169 14.72 1.25 11.61
N LEU A 170 14.37 0.62 12.74
CA LEU A 170 13.22 -0.27 12.88
C LEU A 170 11.98 0.51 13.34
N CYS A 171 11.48 1.34 12.44
CA CYS A 171 10.29 2.16 12.61
C CYS A 171 9.08 1.55 11.89
N ASN A 172 7.87 1.99 12.26
CA ASN A 172 6.66 1.71 11.49
C ASN A 172 6.85 2.22 10.05
N GLY A 173 6.58 1.36 9.07
CA GLY A 173 6.80 1.64 7.66
C GLY A 173 8.16 1.19 7.11
N THR A 174 9.13 0.82 7.95
CA THR A 174 10.41 0.28 7.47
C THR A 174 10.16 -1.00 6.67
N ARG A 175 10.65 -1.01 5.42
CA ARG A 175 10.56 -2.15 4.51
C ARG A 175 11.81 -3.02 4.64
N LEU A 176 11.58 -4.33 4.74
CA LEU A 176 12.59 -5.36 4.89
C LEU A 176 12.37 -6.43 3.80
N ILE A 177 13.43 -7.06 3.32
CA ILE A 177 13.35 -8.32 2.58
C ILE A 177 13.69 -9.47 3.53
N ILE A 178 12.87 -10.53 3.55
CA ILE A 178 13.11 -11.69 4.42
C ILE A 178 14.32 -12.48 3.91
N THR A 179 15.31 -12.69 4.78
CA THR A 179 16.50 -13.49 4.50
C THR A 179 16.44 -14.88 5.16
N SER A 180 15.73 -15.01 6.29
CA SER A 180 15.54 -16.30 6.97
C SER A 180 14.26 -16.31 7.81
N LEU A 181 13.63 -17.49 7.91
CA LEU A 181 12.36 -17.71 8.58
C LEU A 181 12.53 -18.70 9.75
N GLY A 182 12.93 -18.19 10.91
CA GLY A 182 13.11 -18.98 12.13
C GLY A 182 11.80 -19.19 12.92
N ASP A 183 11.84 -20.02 13.95
CA ASP A 183 10.67 -20.26 14.81
C ASP A 183 10.42 -19.10 15.77
N LYS A 184 11.50 -18.53 16.32
CA LYS A 184 11.46 -17.44 17.31
C LYS A 184 11.60 -16.04 16.72
N PHE A 185 12.31 -15.94 15.60
CA PHE A 185 12.64 -14.67 14.95
C PHE A 185 12.52 -14.80 13.44
N ILE A 186 12.12 -13.71 12.80
CA ILE A 186 12.24 -13.52 11.35
C ILE A 186 13.48 -12.65 11.12
N GLU A 187 14.38 -13.12 10.27
CA GLU A 187 15.52 -12.32 9.83
C GLU A 187 15.15 -11.55 8.56
N GLY A 188 15.45 -10.26 8.54
CA GLY A 188 15.24 -9.43 7.38
C GLY A 188 16.34 -8.40 7.16
N GLN A 189 16.49 -7.98 5.92
CA GLN A 189 17.43 -6.95 5.50
C GLN A 189 16.69 -5.65 5.18
N ILE A 190 17.12 -4.52 5.74
CA ILE A 190 16.52 -3.19 5.49
C ILE A 190 16.72 -2.77 4.03
N MET A 191 15.61 -2.43 3.35
CA MET A 191 15.62 -2.13 1.91
C MET A 191 16.03 -0.68 1.58
N THR A 192 15.69 0.28 2.45
CA THR A 192 15.82 1.72 2.16
C THR A 192 16.26 2.52 3.39
N GLY A 193 16.67 3.77 3.18
CA GLY A 193 17.08 4.69 4.25
C GLY A 193 18.55 4.55 4.67
N THR A 194 18.92 5.23 5.75
CA THR A 194 20.30 5.30 6.27
C THR A 194 20.84 3.96 6.76
N HIS A 195 19.94 3.04 7.13
CA HIS A 195 20.27 1.70 7.62
C HIS A 195 20.14 0.61 6.53
N LYS A 196 20.14 1.00 5.24
CA LYS A 196 20.03 0.08 4.11
C LYS A 196 21.04 -1.07 4.22
N SER A 197 20.62 -2.26 3.81
CA SER A 197 21.40 -3.51 3.79
C SER A 197 21.74 -4.09 5.17
N LYS A 198 21.34 -3.45 6.26
CA LYS A 198 21.51 -3.99 7.62
C LYS A 198 20.58 -5.17 7.85
N ILE A 199 21.13 -6.24 8.41
CA ILE A 199 20.40 -7.43 8.84
C ILE A 199 19.86 -7.23 10.25
N VAL A 200 18.60 -7.56 10.46
CA VAL A 200 17.90 -7.42 11.74
C VAL A 200 17.03 -8.63 12.03
N LEU A 201 16.81 -8.89 13.32
CA LEU A 201 15.91 -9.93 13.80
C LEU A 201 14.62 -9.29 14.33
N ILE A 202 13.49 -9.74 13.80
CA ILE A 202 12.17 -9.27 14.19
C ILE A 202 11.55 -10.31 15.13
N PRO A 203 11.29 -9.98 16.40
CA PRO A 203 10.61 -10.86 17.34
C PRO A 203 9.08 -10.73 17.23
N ARG A 204 8.37 -11.71 17.79
CA ARG A 204 6.95 -11.52 18.14
C ARG A 204 6.83 -10.52 19.28
N ILE A 205 5.82 -9.65 19.21
CA ILE A 205 5.48 -8.73 20.29
C ILE A 205 4.00 -8.83 20.63
N SER A 206 3.68 -8.43 21.86
CA SER A 206 2.30 -8.36 22.33
C SER A 206 1.67 -7.03 21.94
N LEU A 207 0.58 -7.09 21.17
CA LEU A 207 -0.12 -5.94 20.61
C LEU A 207 -1.55 -5.88 21.15
N ALA A 208 -1.98 -4.70 21.59
CA ALA A 208 -3.36 -4.46 22.00
C ALA A 208 -4.16 -3.80 20.87
N LEU A 209 -5.36 -4.31 20.60
CA LEU A 209 -6.34 -3.71 19.68
C LEU A 209 -7.59 -3.34 20.48
N LYS A 210 -7.84 -2.02 20.57
CA LYS A 210 -9.04 -1.45 21.14
C LYS A 210 -10.02 -1.09 20.03
N ASN A 211 -11.28 -1.47 20.18
CA ASN A 211 -12.35 -1.13 19.25
C ASN A 211 -13.58 -0.74 20.08
N THR A 212 -14.19 0.41 19.79
CA THR A 212 -15.36 0.91 20.53
C THR A 212 -16.58 0.01 20.38
N LYS A 213 -16.60 -0.86 19.36
CA LYS A 213 -17.65 -1.85 19.14
C LYS A 213 -17.50 -3.11 19.99
N TRP A 214 -16.35 -3.31 20.65
CA TRP A 214 -16.08 -4.50 21.45
C TRP A 214 -16.06 -4.15 22.93
N PRO A 215 -16.66 -4.98 23.80
CA PRO A 215 -16.62 -4.76 25.25
C PRO A 215 -15.28 -5.18 25.89
N PHE A 216 -14.27 -5.50 25.07
CA PHE A 216 -12.97 -5.97 25.52
C PHE A 216 -11.83 -5.39 24.67
N VAL A 217 -10.61 -5.55 25.17
CA VAL A 217 -9.38 -5.27 24.40
C VAL A 217 -8.75 -6.57 23.99
N LEU A 218 -8.58 -6.78 22.68
CA LEU A 218 -7.86 -7.92 22.15
C LEU A 218 -6.36 -7.72 22.36
N GLN A 219 -5.68 -8.71 22.90
CA GLN A 219 -4.22 -8.81 22.90
C GLN A 219 -3.78 -9.94 21.98
N ARG A 220 -2.94 -9.60 20.99
CA ARG A 220 -2.38 -10.53 20.01
C ARG A 220 -0.86 -10.55 20.15
N ASN A 221 -0.29 -11.72 20.43
CA ASN A 221 1.15 -11.93 20.35
C ASN A 221 1.51 -12.42 18.94
N GLN A 222 2.14 -11.57 18.15
CA GLN A 222 2.46 -11.85 16.74
C GLN A 222 3.64 -10.99 16.26
N TYR A 223 4.24 -11.35 15.14
CA TYR A 223 5.21 -10.48 14.46
C TYR A 223 4.52 -9.18 14.00
N PRO A 224 5.06 -7.99 14.30
CA PRO A 224 4.44 -6.72 13.96
C PRO A 224 4.77 -6.34 12.51
N ILE A 225 4.39 -7.20 11.57
CA ILE A 225 4.75 -7.09 10.15
C ILE A 225 3.55 -7.30 9.25
N LYS A 226 3.68 -6.85 8.00
CA LYS A 226 2.76 -7.15 6.90
C LYS A 226 3.54 -7.31 5.60
N VAL A 227 3.12 -8.20 4.71
CA VAL A 227 3.70 -8.33 3.36
C VAL A 227 3.54 -7.00 2.60
N CYS A 228 4.54 -6.61 1.80
CA CYS A 228 4.61 -5.26 1.22
C CYS A 228 4.96 -5.21 -0.28
N TYR A 229 4.49 -6.17 -1.09
CA TYR A 229 4.47 -6.00 -2.55
C TYR A 229 3.38 -5.01 -2.97
N ALA A 230 2.21 -5.13 -2.34
CA ALA A 230 1.12 -4.17 -2.41
C ALA A 230 0.97 -3.41 -1.08
N MET A 231 0.50 -2.16 -1.15
CA MET A 231 0.15 -1.36 0.02
C MET A 231 -0.97 -0.38 -0.32
N THR A 232 -1.58 0.22 0.71
CA THR A 232 -2.61 1.23 0.46
C THR A 232 -1.96 2.52 -0.06
N ILE A 233 -2.69 3.28 -0.86
CA ILE A 233 -2.25 4.59 -1.36
C ILE A 233 -1.79 5.48 -0.19
N ASN A 234 -2.54 5.49 0.92
CA ASN A 234 -2.21 6.30 2.09
C ASN A 234 -0.86 5.89 2.73
N LYS A 235 -0.49 4.61 2.68
CA LYS A 235 0.81 4.11 3.18
C LYS A 235 1.97 4.41 2.23
N SER A 236 1.69 4.66 0.96
CA SER A 236 2.71 5.05 -0.03
C SER A 236 3.12 6.53 0.05
N GLN A 237 2.36 7.36 0.79
CA GLN A 237 2.63 8.78 0.90
C GLN A 237 4.05 9.05 1.41
N GLY A 238 4.79 9.91 0.69
CA GLY A 238 6.18 10.24 1.01
C GLY A 238 7.22 9.27 0.42
N GLN A 239 6.80 8.17 -0.21
CA GLN A 239 7.69 7.26 -0.92
C GLN A 239 7.82 7.66 -2.40
N THR A 240 9.01 7.51 -2.96
CA THR A 240 9.26 7.61 -4.41
C THR A 240 9.61 6.22 -4.93
N LEU A 241 8.94 5.80 -6.01
CA LEU A 241 9.05 4.48 -6.60
C LEU A 241 9.29 4.64 -8.11
N SER A 242 10.02 3.70 -8.72
CA SER A 242 10.32 3.70 -10.14
C SER A 242 9.21 3.06 -10.97
N LYS A 243 8.49 2.06 -10.41
CA LYS A 243 7.39 1.35 -11.08
C LYS A 243 6.21 1.14 -10.14
N VAL A 244 5.06 1.68 -10.46
CA VAL A 244 3.86 1.64 -9.63
C VAL A 244 2.68 1.15 -10.45
N GLY A 245 2.01 0.12 -9.93
CA GLY A 245 0.68 -0.27 -10.39
C GLY A 245 -0.37 0.32 -9.47
N VAL A 246 -1.34 1.07 -9.97
CA VAL A 246 -2.49 1.53 -9.20
C VAL A 246 -3.68 0.67 -9.57
N TYR A 247 -4.17 -0.14 -8.64
CA TYR A 247 -5.34 -0.99 -8.86
C TYR A 247 -6.55 -0.45 -8.11
N LEU A 248 -7.50 0.07 -8.87
CA LEU A 248 -8.74 0.65 -8.41
C LEU A 248 -9.88 -0.32 -8.66
N LYS A 249 -9.96 -1.39 -7.85
CA LYS A 249 -11.14 -2.27 -7.82
C LYS A 249 -12.40 -1.51 -7.36
N LYS A 250 -12.19 -0.54 -6.48
CA LYS A 250 -13.17 0.50 -6.13
C LYS A 250 -12.53 1.86 -6.37
N PRO A 251 -13.31 2.91 -6.67
CA PRO A 251 -12.78 4.27 -6.78
C PRO A 251 -12.12 4.73 -5.47
N VAL A 252 -11.24 5.72 -5.59
CA VAL A 252 -10.72 6.43 -4.41
C VAL A 252 -11.86 7.13 -3.66
N PHE A 253 -11.69 7.31 -2.36
CA PHE A 253 -12.77 7.77 -1.46
C PHE A 253 -12.34 8.92 -0.55
N THR A 254 -11.10 9.43 -0.69
CA THR A 254 -10.59 10.57 0.08
C THR A 254 -9.95 11.62 -0.81
N TYR A 255 -9.92 12.86 -0.30
CA TYR A 255 -9.31 14.00 -0.98
C TYR A 255 -7.86 13.73 -1.37
N GLY A 256 -7.52 14.04 -2.63
CA GLY A 256 -6.16 13.96 -3.15
C GLY A 256 -5.58 12.54 -3.23
N GLN A 257 -6.35 11.49 -2.92
CA GLN A 257 -5.85 10.12 -2.86
C GLN A 257 -5.35 9.64 -4.24
N LEU A 258 -6.07 9.95 -5.32
CA LEU A 258 -5.62 9.64 -6.68
C LEU A 258 -4.31 10.35 -7.02
N TYR A 259 -4.20 11.64 -6.67
CA TYR A 259 -2.96 12.40 -6.83
C TYR A 259 -1.79 11.80 -6.04
N VAL A 260 -2.03 11.36 -4.79
CA VAL A 260 -1.00 10.68 -3.99
C VAL A 260 -0.49 9.44 -4.73
N ALA A 261 -1.37 8.62 -5.29
CA ALA A 261 -0.98 7.42 -6.03
C ALA A 261 -0.15 7.73 -7.28
N ILE A 262 -0.60 8.68 -8.11
CA ILE A 262 0.07 9.07 -9.36
C ILE A 262 1.45 9.69 -9.08
N SER A 263 1.54 10.53 -8.04
CA SER A 263 2.77 11.23 -7.67
C SER A 263 3.84 10.35 -7.03
N ARG A 264 3.62 9.04 -6.89
CA ARG A 264 4.64 8.11 -6.38
C ARG A 264 5.71 7.80 -7.42
N VAL A 265 5.44 7.99 -8.71
CA VAL A 265 6.40 7.79 -9.80
C VAL A 265 7.01 9.10 -10.28
N THR A 266 8.21 9.01 -10.86
CA THR A 266 8.91 10.14 -11.47
C THR A 266 8.77 10.19 -12.99
N SER A 267 8.32 9.10 -13.62
CA SER A 267 8.15 9.01 -15.08
C SER A 267 6.83 8.36 -15.44
N GLN A 268 6.27 8.75 -16.59
CA GLN A 268 5.04 8.18 -17.14
C GLN A 268 5.16 6.66 -17.35
N ASN A 269 6.30 6.19 -17.85
CA ASN A 269 6.60 4.77 -18.09
C ASN A 269 6.60 3.92 -16.82
N GLY A 270 6.74 4.56 -15.66
CA GLY A 270 6.69 3.91 -14.36
C GLY A 270 5.27 3.69 -13.85
N LEU A 271 4.23 4.30 -14.43
CA LEU A 271 2.87 4.26 -13.90
C LEU A 271 1.95 3.41 -14.76
N PHE A 272 1.25 2.48 -14.11
CA PHE A 272 0.22 1.66 -14.72
C PHE A 272 -1.04 1.70 -13.87
N ILE A 273 -2.20 1.97 -14.45
CA ILE A 273 -3.46 2.13 -13.74
C ILE A 273 -4.45 1.10 -14.27
N LEU A 274 -4.96 0.25 -13.38
CA LEU A 274 -6.02 -0.69 -13.68
C LEU A 274 -7.27 -0.27 -12.89
N ILE A 275 -8.38 -0.07 -13.59
CA ILE A 275 -9.64 0.38 -13.00
C ILE A 275 -10.71 -0.64 -13.30
N GLU A 276 -11.50 -1.01 -12.29
CA GLU A 276 -12.69 -1.84 -12.48
C GLU A 276 -13.97 -1.04 -12.24
N HIS A 277 -15.01 -1.40 -12.98
CA HIS A 277 -16.38 -1.06 -12.69
C HIS A 277 -16.99 -2.09 -11.73
N ASP A 278 -18.10 -1.75 -11.08
CA ASP A 278 -18.83 -2.66 -10.19
C ASP A 278 -19.32 -3.95 -10.89
N SER A 279 -19.43 -3.92 -12.22
CA SER A 279 -19.75 -5.09 -13.06
C SER A 279 -18.59 -6.06 -13.23
N GLY A 280 -17.40 -5.71 -12.74
CA GLY A 280 -16.17 -6.47 -12.95
C GLY A 280 -15.55 -6.26 -14.32
N ASN A 281 -15.98 -5.28 -15.12
CA ASN A 281 -15.30 -4.93 -16.37
C ASN A 281 -14.24 -3.85 -16.14
N CYS A 282 -13.22 -3.82 -17.01
CA CYS A 282 -12.24 -2.74 -16.99
C CYS A 282 -12.91 -1.40 -17.36
N SER A 283 -12.50 -0.34 -16.69
CA SER A 283 -12.96 1.04 -16.90
C SER A 283 -11.78 1.93 -17.29
N THR A 284 -12.09 3.05 -17.94
CA THR A 284 -11.13 4.10 -18.26
C THR A 284 -11.31 5.34 -17.37
N LYS A 285 -12.36 5.35 -16.54
CA LYS A 285 -12.72 6.48 -15.68
C LYS A 285 -12.69 6.09 -14.21
N THR A 286 -12.24 7.02 -13.37
CA THR A 286 -12.27 6.88 -11.91
C THR A 286 -12.59 8.21 -11.23
N ARG A 287 -12.98 8.16 -9.95
CA ARG A 287 -13.21 9.36 -9.14
C ARG A 287 -11.91 10.10 -8.85
N ASN A 288 -11.97 11.42 -8.87
CA ASN A 288 -10.94 12.32 -8.39
C ASN A 288 -11.58 13.31 -7.41
N ILE A 289 -11.36 13.09 -6.12
CA ILE A 289 -11.97 13.90 -5.06
C ILE A 289 -11.04 15.07 -4.74
N VAL A 290 -11.44 16.27 -5.13
CA VAL A 290 -10.69 17.52 -4.90
C VAL A 290 -11.64 18.62 -4.42
N TYR A 291 -11.50 19.03 -3.16
CA TYR A 291 -12.13 20.20 -2.57
C TYR A 291 -11.45 21.47 -3.06
N LYS A 292 -12.13 22.24 -3.92
CA LYS A 292 -11.59 23.45 -4.54
C LYS A 292 -11.41 24.59 -3.53
N GLU A 293 -12.19 24.57 -2.45
CA GLU A 293 -12.17 25.55 -1.35
C GLU A 293 -10.80 25.64 -0.67
N VAL A 294 -10.05 24.54 -0.67
CA VAL A 294 -8.68 24.48 -0.13
C VAL A 294 -7.74 25.43 -0.88
N PHE A 295 -7.94 25.59 -2.19
CA PHE A 295 -7.12 26.48 -3.02
C PHE A 295 -7.58 27.94 -2.92
N THR A 296 -8.88 28.18 -2.73
CA THR A 296 -9.44 29.54 -2.63
C THR A 296 -8.94 30.29 -1.39
N ARG A 297 -8.68 29.60 -0.26
CA ARG A 297 -8.14 30.23 0.96
C ARG A 297 -6.67 30.65 0.84
N ILE A 298 -5.89 29.98 -0.02
CA ILE A 298 -4.46 30.28 -0.21
C ILE A 298 -4.30 31.57 -1.04
N THR A 299 -5.18 31.80 -2.02
CA THR A 299 -5.13 33.01 -2.86
C THR A 299 -5.46 34.29 -2.08
N ILE A 300 -6.27 34.21 -1.03
CA ILE A 300 -6.66 35.36 -0.20
C ILE A 300 -5.54 35.79 0.77
N GLN A 301 -4.58 34.92 1.10
CA GLN A 301 -3.44 35.26 1.96
C GLN A 301 -2.19 35.72 1.18
N GLY A 302 -2.26 35.77 -0.16
CA GLY A 302 -1.12 36.12 -1.04
C GLY A 302 -1.25 37.44 -1.79
N ILE A 303 -2.26 38.26 -1.47
CA ILE A 303 -2.45 39.61 -2.04
C ILE A 303 -2.68 40.54 -0.85
N ASP A 304 -1.61 40.85 -0.13
CA ASP A 304 -1.43 42.05 0.70
C ASP A 304 0.02 42.02 1.21
N GLY A 305 0.92 42.57 0.40
CA GLY A 305 2.35 42.66 0.66
C GLY A 305 3.06 43.41 -0.46
#